data_AF-A0A7T8JV47-F1
#
_entry.id   AF-A0A7T8JV47-F1
#
_cell.length_a   1.000
_cell.length_b   1.000
_cell.length_c   1.000
_cell.angle_alpha   90.00
_cell.angle_beta   90.00
_cell.angle_gamma   90.00
#
_symmetry.space_group_name_H-M   'P 1'
#
loop_
_entity.id
_entity.type
_entity.pdbx_description
1 polymer ?
#
loop_
_entity_poly.entity_id
_entity_poly.type
_entity_poly.pdbx_seq_one_letter_code
_entity_poly.pdbx_strand_id
1 'polypeptide(L)'
;MILMGSPSSEADIDHCTICRDHRRPEHHHRVPEDDWEALSQPEKDKIRLKDCLLMWDNARPHTATDTREFLTRRDVEPVKQSPYSPDLNLCDRFLFGS
;
A
#
# COMPACT_ATOMS: atom_id res chain seq x y z
N MET A 1 25.52 -27.27 -30.60
CA MET A 1 25.48 -28.59 -29.94
C MET A 1 24.91 -28.39 -28.55
N ILE A 2 24.11 -29.34 -28.05
CA ILE A 2 23.49 -29.48 -26.72
C ILE A 2 24.38 -28.95 -25.56
N LEU A 3 23.91 -28.31 -24.46
CA LEU A 3 22.81 -28.67 -23.54
C LEU A 3 22.07 -27.45 -22.91
N MET A 4 20.96 -27.71 -22.18
CA MET A 4 20.26 -26.75 -21.31
C MET A 4 20.72 -26.84 -19.85
N GLY A 5 20.41 -25.82 -19.04
CA GLY A 5 20.48 -25.87 -17.57
C GLY A 5 19.98 -24.59 -16.89
N SER A 6 19.17 -24.73 -15.83
CA SER A 6 18.68 -23.61 -15.00
C SER A 6 18.65 -24.01 -13.52
N PRO A 7 19.27 -23.19 -12.66
CA PRO A 7 18.74 -22.80 -11.34
C PRO A 7 18.65 -21.25 -11.28
N SER A 8 17.66 -20.56 -10.72
CA SER A 8 16.92 -20.63 -9.43
C SER A 8 17.57 -19.86 -8.27
N SER A 9 16.72 -19.15 -7.51
CA SER A 9 16.87 -18.64 -6.12
C SER A 9 18.02 -17.68 -5.74
N GLU A 10 17.62 -16.46 -5.34
CA GLU A 10 18.03 -15.71 -4.12
C GLU A 10 19.51 -15.70 -3.64
N ALA A 11 20.19 -14.59 -3.93
CA ALA A 11 21.26 -13.94 -3.15
C ALA A 11 21.50 -12.54 -3.78
N ASP A 12 21.67 -11.40 -3.09
CA ASP A 12 21.56 -10.98 -1.68
C ASP A 12 20.73 -9.65 -1.66
N ILE A 13 20.61 -8.75 -0.65
CA ILE A 13 21.30 -8.47 0.63
C ILE A 13 20.29 -7.80 1.59
N ASP A 14 20.29 -8.17 2.88
CA ASP A 14 19.90 -7.24 3.96
C ASP A 14 20.74 -7.51 5.23
N HIS A 15 21.64 -6.58 5.56
CA HIS A 15 22.69 -6.76 6.56
C HIS A 15 22.68 -5.63 7.60
N CYS A 16 21.52 -5.40 8.23
CA CYS A 16 21.37 -4.47 9.33
C CYS A 16 22.07 -4.98 10.60
N THR A 17 23.30 -4.54 10.83
CA THR A 17 24.19 -4.99 11.92
C THR A 17 23.88 -4.39 13.30
N ILE A 18 22.63 -3.96 13.53
CA ILE A 18 22.20 -3.29 14.77
C ILE A 18 21.60 -4.30 15.74
N CYS A 19 22.02 -4.22 17.02
CA CYS A 19 21.49 -4.99 18.16
C CYS A 19 21.69 -6.52 18.15
N ARG A 20 22.94 -6.98 18.05
CA ARG A 20 23.32 -8.30 18.61
C ARG A 20 23.46 -8.23 20.13
N ASP A 21 22.62 -8.98 20.83
CA ASP A 21 22.80 -9.56 22.18
C ASP A 21 22.92 -8.60 23.39
N HIS A 22 22.03 -8.73 24.38
CA HIS A 22 22.40 -9.10 25.77
C HIS A 22 21.19 -9.37 26.70
N ARG A 23 20.85 -10.67 26.85
CA ARG A 23 20.28 -11.35 28.03
C ARG A 23 19.24 -10.61 28.94
N ARG A 24 17.98 -11.07 28.93
CA ARG A 24 17.38 -11.92 30.01
C ARG A 24 15.99 -12.51 29.61
N PRO A 25 15.50 -13.56 30.30
CA PRO A 25 14.55 -14.53 29.75
C PRO A 25 13.13 -14.48 30.37
N GLU A 26 12.42 -15.62 30.36
CA GLU A 26 11.12 -15.93 30.98
C GLU A 26 9.92 -15.00 30.64
N HIS A 27 9.24 -15.28 29.52
CA HIS A 27 7.78 -15.53 29.46
C HIS A 27 7.29 -15.96 28.05
N HIS A 28 7.95 -16.96 27.46
CA HIS A 28 7.42 -17.60 26.24
C HIS A 28 6.21 -18.48 26.56
N HIS A 29 5.02 -17.87 26.61
CA HIS A 29 3.83 -18.58 26.15
C HIS A 29 4.05 -18.92 24.68
N ARG A 30 4.39 -20.18 24.39
CA ARG A 30 4.44 -20.66 23.00
C ARG A 30 3.01 -20.69 22.48
N VAL A 31 2.64 -19.64 21.74
CA VAL A 31 1.46 -19.66 20.87
C VAL A 31 1.60 -20.91 19.99
N PRO A 32 0.56 -21.77 19.91
CA PRO A 32 0.59 -22.92 19.00
C PRO A 32 0.93 -22.45 17.59
N GLU A 33 1.89 -23.10 16.94
CA GLU A 33 2.29 -22.75 15.57
C GLU A 33 1.17 -23.05 14.54
N ASP A 34 0.12 -23.75 14.97
CA ASP A 34 -1.08 -24.07 14.19
C ASP A 34 -2.16 -22.97 14.21
N ASP A 35 -2.10 -21.99 15.13
CA ASP A 35 -3.14 -20.95 15.31
C ASP A 35 -3.05 -19.78 14.28
N TRP A 36 -2.05 -19.76 13.39
CA TRP A 36 -1.93 -18.72 12.37
C TRP A 36 -3.12 -18.70 11.39
N GLU A 37 -3.72 -19.84 11.09
CA GLU A 37 -4.94 -19.92 10.26
C GLU A 37 -6.17 -19.40 11.02
N ALA A 38 -6.24 -19.57 12.35
CA ALA A 38 -7.35 -19.05 13.17
C ALA A 38 -7.36 -17.50 13.25
N LEU A 39 -6.20 -16.86 13.08
CA LEU A 39 -6.09 -15.40 12.92
C LEU A 39 -6.26 -14.92 11.47
N SER A 40 -6.41 -15.83 10.50
CA SER A 40 -6.83 -15.49 9.13
C SER A 40 -8.33 -15.17 9.12
N GLN A 41 -8.65 -13.94 9.57
CA GLN A 41 -9.98 -13.37 9.42
C GLN A 41 -10.37 -13.46 7.93
N PRO A 42 -11.57 -13.97 7.58
CA PRO A 42 -11.99 -14.05 6.18
C PRO A 42 -11.89 -12.66 5.56
N GLU A 43 -11.37 -12.56 4.33
CA GLU A 43 -10.88 -11.31 3.71
C GLU A 43 -11.92 -10.19 3.64
N LYS A 44 -12.15 -9.52 4.78
CA LYS A 44 -13.24 -8.57 4.93
C LYS A 44 -12.96 -7.32 4.13
N ASP A 45 -13.69 -7.22 3.03
CA ASP A 45 -14.00 -5.98 2.33
C ASP A 45 -12.74 -5.21 1.92
N LYS A 46 -11.82 -5.91 1.24
CA LYS A 46 -10.68 -5.31 0.52
C LYS A 46 -11.17 -4.37 -0.59
N ILE A 47 -11.45 -3.12 -0.20
CA ILE A 47 -11.87 -2.04 -1.11
C ILE A 47 -10.83 -1.89 -2.23
N ARG A 48 -11.25 -2.11 -3.49
CA ARG A 48 -10.39 -1.93 -4.66
C ARG A 48 -10.51 -0.48 -5.11
N LEU A 49 -9.41 0.15 -5.49
CA LEU A 49 -9.40 1.60 -5.81
C LEU A 49 -10.37 1.97 -6.95
N LYS A 50 -10.63 1.06 -7.89
CA LYS A 50 -11.61 1.22 -8.98
C LYS A 50 -13.08 1.23 -8.55
N ASP A 51 -13.38 0.71 -7.36
CA ASP A 51 -14.72 0.76 -6.79
C ASP A 51 -14.96 2.11 -6.06
N CYS A 52 -13.95 2.99 -6.01
CA CYS A 52 -13.98 4.29 -5.35
C CYS A 52 -14.07 5.44 -6.36
N LEU A 53 -14.86 6.47 -6.03
CA LEU A 53 -14.76 7.77 -6.69
C LEU A 53 -13.60 8.57 -6.06
N LEU A 54 -12.50 8.73 -6.79
CA LEU A 54 -11.36 9.53 -6.34
C LEU A 54 -11.65 11.03 -6.56
N MET A 55 -11.51 11.85 -5.53
CA MET A 55 -11.71 13.30 -5.62
C MET A 55 -10.54 14.03 -4.94
N TRP A 56 -9.96 14.99 -5.67
CA TRP A 56 -8.83 15.83 -5.24
C TRP A 56 -8.81 17.14 -6.05
N ASP A 57 -7.96 18.09 -5.67
CA ASP A 57 -7.78 19.33 -6.43
C ASP A 57 -7.03 19.10 -7.76
N ASN A 58 -6.83 20.17 -8.53
CA ASN A 58 -6.11 20.13 -9.81
C ASN A 58 -4.61 20.47 -9.69
N ALA A 59 -3.98 20.24 -8.53
CA ALA A 59 -2.56 20.51 -8.34
C ALA A 59 -1.66 19.78 -9.36
N ARG A 60 -0.44 20.30 -9.56
CA ARG A 60 0.52 19.76 -10.54
C ARG A 60 0.84 18.26 -10.34
N PRO A 61 0.99 17.72 -9.12
CA PRO A 61 1.18 16.28 -8.91
C PRO A 61 -0.04 15.45 -9.31
N HIS A 62 -1.25 15.89 -8.96
CA HIS A 62 -2.52 15.21 -9.30
C HIS A 62 -2.81 15.21 -10.80
N THR A 63 -2.23 16.17 -11.54
CA THR A 63 -2.36 16.34 -12.99
C THR A 63 -1.12 15.92 -13.80
N ALA A 64 -0.12 15.31 -13.16
CA ALA A 64 1.08 14.80 -13.84
C ALA A 64 0.78 13.53 -14.68
N THR A 65 1.63 13.26 -15.68
CA THR A 65 1.49 12.10 -16.58
C THR A 65 1.55 10.78 -15.80
N ASP A 66 2.58 10.58 -14.99
CA ASP A 66 2.82 9.39 -14.18
C ASP A 66 1.62 9.07 -13.27
N THR A 67 1.02 10.12 -12.68
CA THR A 67 -0.17 10.04 -11.83
C THR A 67 -1.41 9.61 -12.63
N ARG A 68 -1.61 10.16 -13.83
CA ARG A 68 -2.70 9.75 -14.72
C ARG A 68 -2.52 8.29 -15.16
N GLU A 69 -1.32 7.91 -15.59
CA GLU A 69 -1.03 6.52 -15.96
C GLU A 69 -1.22 5.55 -14.80
N PHE A 70 -0.82 5.92 -13.58
CA PHE A 70 -1.04 5.11 -12.37
C PHE A 70 -2.52 4.81 -12.13
N LEU A 71 -3.41 5.78 -12.39
CA LEU A 71 -4.86 5.64 -12.26
C LEU A 71 -5.49 4.88 -13.45
N THR A 72 -5.08 5.17 -14.69
CA THR A 72 -5.54 4.44 -15.89
C THR A 72 -5.18 2.95 -15.80
N ARG A 73 -3.96 2.61 -15.34
CA ARG A 73 -3.52 1.22 -15.08
C ARG A 73 -4.31 0.53 -13.95
N ARG A 74 -5.18 1.25 -13.23
CA ARG A 74 -5.97 0.76 -12.10
C ARG A 74 -7.48 0.84 -12.31
N ASP A 75 -7.96 1.27 -13.48
CA ASP A 75 -9.39 1.42 -13.79
C ASP A 75 -10.06 2.49 -12.89
N VAL A 76 -9.39 3.63 -12.68
CA VAL A 76 -9.85 4.73 -11.81
C VAL A 76 -9.98 6.04 -12.59
N GLU A 77 -11.18 6.60 -12.65
CA GLU A 77 -11.43 7.97 -13.15
C GLU A 77 -11.59 8.95 -11.97
N PRO A 78 -10.75 10.00 -11.87
CA PRO A 78 -10.90 11.01 -10.82
C PRO A 78 -12.01 12.02 -11.16
N VAL A 79 -12.81 12.38 -10.16
CA VAL A 79 -13.85 13.40 -10.26
C VAL A 79 -13.25 14.74 -10.68
N LYS A 80 -13.77 15.31 -11.77
CA LYS A 80 -13.30 16.58 -12.34
C LYS A 80 -13.62 17.76 -11.40
N GLN A 81 -12.62 18.20 -10.65
CA GLN A 81 -12.72 19.41 -9.82
C GLN A 81 -12.48 20.71 -10.60
N SER A 82 -13.05 21.79 -10.07
CA SER A 82 -12.93 23.16 -10.60
C SER A 82 -11.65 23.85 -10.10
N PRO A 83 -10.95 24.65 -10.93
CA PRO A 83 -9.80 25.44 -10.46
C PRO A 83 -10.19 26.42 -9.35
N TYR A 84 -9.41 26.46 -8.28
CA TYR A 84 -9.59 27.37 -7.14
C TYR A 84 -10.97 27.26 -6.43
N SER A 85 -11.54 26.05 -6.37
CA SER A 85 -12.83 25.78 -5.70
C SER A 85 -12.68 24.90 -4.44
N PRO A 86 -12.04 25.40 -3.34
CA PRO A 86 -11.94 24.66 -2.08
C PRO A 86 -13.30 24.48 -1.39
N ASP A 87 -14.30 25.26 -1.76
CA ASP A 87 -15.71 25.09 -1.36
C ASP A 87 -16.33 23.81 -1.93
N LEU A 88 -15.84 23.33 -3.08
CA LEU A 88 -16.26 22.08 -3.73
C LEU A 88 -15.37 20.87 -3.35
N ASN A 89 -14.23 21.10 -2.70
CA ASN A 89 -13.39 20.04 -2.16
C ASN A 89 -13.87 19.69 -0.73
N LEU A 90 -14.43 18.49 -0.54
CA LEU A 90 -14.93 18.05 0.77
C LEU A 90 -13.86 18.11 1.88
N CYS A 91 -12.58 17.89 1.55
CA CYS A 91 -11.49 17.98 2.52
C CYS A 91 -11.31 19.43 2.99
N ASP A 92 -11.13 20.37 2.08
CA ASP A 92 -10.95 21.79 2.42
C ASP A 92 -12.20 22.36 3.10
N ARG A 93 -13.40 21.95 2.63
CA ARG A 93 -14.68 22.46 3.11
C ARG A 93 -15.11 21.92 4.47
N PHE A 94 -14.79 20.68 4.82
CA PHE A 94 -15.31 20.01 6.03
C PHE A 94 -14.25 19.39 6.97
N LEU A 95 -13.06 19.06 6.47
CA LEU A 95 -11.99 18.47 7.28
C LEU A 95 -10.95 19.51 7.73
N PHE A 96 -10.67 20.52 6.89
CA PHE A 96 -9.68 21.58 7.16
C PHE A 96 -10.30 22.95 7.40
N GLY A 97 -11.59 23.14 7.09
CA GLY A 97 -12.33 24.39 7.31
C GLY A 97 -12.73 24.58 8.76
N SER A 98 -12.01 25.47 9.46
CA SER A 98 -12.28 25.96 10.82
C SER A 98 -13.01 27.30 10.84
#